data_AF-A0A1G7KSI5-F1
#
_entry.id   AF-A0A1G7KSI5-F1
#
_cell.length_a   1.000
_cell.length_b   1.000
_cell.length_c   1.000
_cell.angle_alpha   90.00
_cell.angle_beta   90.00
_cell.angle_gamma   90.00
#
_symmetry.space_group_name_H-M   'P 1'
#
loop_
_entity.id
_entity.type
_entity.pdbx_description
1 polymer ?
#
loop_
_entity_poly.entity_id
_entity_poly.type
_entity_poly.pdbx_seq_one_letter_code
_entity_poly.pdbx_strand_id
1 'polypeptide(L)' 'MRQNGETAVDTVGRPLQEAKTLLESRGFQYSVRITCPSRPTFKVERECLYVVRQHVAADGVYHLVVAAKMGKEV' A
#
# COMPACT_ATOMS: atom_id res chain seq x y z
N MET A 1 11.76 8.84 29.41
CA MET A 1 11.29 9.45 28.15
C MET A 1 10.24 8.51 27.56
N ARG A 2 8.96 8.85 27.70
CA ARG A 2 7.85 8.03 27.19
C ARG A 2 7.59 8.43 25.74
N GLN A 3 8.05 7.64 24.79
CA GLN A 3 7.50 7.68 23.43
C GLN A 3 6.34 6.68 23.39
N ASN A 4 5.19 7.14 23.85
CA ASN A 4 3.91 6.50 23.55
C ASN A 4 3.44 7.05 22.19
N GLY A 5 3.00 6.18 21.29
CA GLY A 5 2.23 6.55 20.11
C GLY A 5 2.80 5.96 18.83
N GLU A 6 1.96 5.21 18.12
CA GLU A 6 2.14 4.77 16.72
C GLU A 6 3.08 3.56 16.51
N THR A 7 2.68 2.40 17.04
CA THR A 7 3.11 1.08 16.50
C THR A 7 2.53 0.80 15.10
N ALA A 8 1.71 1.71 14.57
CA ALA A 8 1.11 1.61 13.25
C ALA A 8 2.04 2.22 12.20
N VAL A 9 2.53 1.39 11.28
CA VAL A 9 3.30 1.87 10.13
C VAL A 9 2.34 2.58 9.17
N ASP A 10 2.53 3.89 8.95
CA ASP A 10 1.79 4.59 7.90
C ASP A 10 2.42 4.31 6.54
N THR A 11 1.71 3.53 5.74
CA THR A 11 2.10 3.21 4.36
C THR A 11 1.31 4.00 3.33
N VAL A 12 0.30 4.78 3.74
CA VAL A 12 -0.55 5.57 2.83
C VAL A 12 0.29 6.62 2.12
N GLY A 13 0.07 6.79 0.81
CA GLY A 13 0.84 7.68 -0.05
C GLY A 13 2.23 7.15 -0.45
N ARG A 14 2.69 6.03 0.13
CA ARG A 14 3.97 5.42 -0.25
C ARG A 14 3.84 4.50 -1.47
N PRO A 15 4.93 4.30 -2.23
CA PRO A 15 5.00 3.24 -3.23
C PRO A 15 4.78 1.87 -2.59
N LEU A 16 4.14 0.95 -3.31
CA LEU A 16 3.91 -0.41 -2.82
C LEU A 16 5.22 -1.10 -2.42
N GLN A 17 6.31 -0.92 -3.16
CA GLN A 17 7.61 -1.52 -2.81
C GLN A 17 8.11 -1.04 -1.45
N GLU A 18 8.13 0.26 -1.20
CA GLU A 18 8.50 0.84 0.09
C GLU A 18 7.60 0.36 1.22
N ALA A 19 6.28 0.34 1.00
CA ALA A 19 5.31 -0.13 1.98
C ALA A 19 5.55 -1.60 2.37
N LYS A 20 5.82 -2.46 1.39
CA LYS A 20 6.17 -3.87 1.63
C LYS A 20 7.45 -3.99 2.44
N THR A 21 8.52 -3.32 2.02
CA THR A 21 9.80 -3.34 2.73
C THR A 21 9.67 -2.88 4.17
N LEU A 22 8.89 -1.83 4.45
CA LEU A 22 8.62 -1.36 5.81
C LEU A 22 7.88 -2.40 6.64
N LEU A 23 6.84 -3.02 6.09
CA LEU A 23 6.06 -4.04 6.80
C LEU A 23 6.87 -5.31 7.04
N GLU A 24 7.65 -5.75 6.06
CA GLU A 24 8.56 -6.90 6.16
C GLU A 24 9.69 -6.64 7.15
N SER A 25 10.31 -5.45 7.12
CA SER A 25 11.37 -5.06 8.06
C SER A 25 10.87 -5.03 9.51
N ARG A 26 9.57 -4.83 9.72
CA ARG A 26 8.93 -4.82 11.03
C ARG A 26 8.28 -6.16 11.40
N GLY A 27 8.28 -7.13 10.48
CA GLY A 27 7.65 -8.45 10.68
C GLY A 27 6.13 -8.41 10.72
N PHE A 28 5.49 -7.39 10.13
CA PHE A 28 4.03 -7.30 10.07
C PHE A 28 3.46 -8.13 8.94
N GLN A 29 2.35 -8.82 9.20
CA GLN A 29 1.59 -9.48 8.14
C GLN A 29 0.76 -8.45 7.38
N TYR A 30 0.77 -8.56 6.05
CA TYR A 30 0.06 -7.63 5.19
C TYR A 30 -0.57 -8.30 3.97
N SER A 31 -1.64 -7.70 3.48
CA SER A 31 -2.39 -8.13 2.30
C SER A 31 -2.53 -6.96 1.35
N VAL A 32 -2.11 -7.14 0.09
CA VAL A 32 -2.13 -6.08 -0.92
C VAL A 32 -3.29 -6.31 -1.87
N ARG A 33 -4.18 -5.32 -1.97
CA ARG A 33 -5.31 -5.32 -2.89
C ARG A 33 -5.12 -4.22 -3.93
N ILE A 34 -4.92 -4.64 -5.18
CA ILE A 34 -4.79 -3.72 -6.31
C ILE A 34 -6.19 -3.39 -6.82
N THR A 35 -6.55 -2.12 -6.83
CA THR A 35 -7.81 -1.64 -7.43
C THR A 35 -7.48 -0.90 -8.73
N CYS A 36 -7.60 -1.60 -9.86
CA CYS A 36 -7.55 -1.00 -11.20
C CYS A 36 -8.84 -1.35 -11.97
N PRO A 37 -9.38 -0.42 -12.78
CA PRO A 37 -10.42 -0.77 -13.73
C PRO A 37 -9.84 -1.73 -14.77
N SER A 38 -10.57 -2.81 -15.06
CA SER A 38 -10.23 -3.91 -15.98
C SER A 38 -10.08 -3.48 -17.46
N ARG A 39 -9.31 -2.44 -17.76
CA ARG A 39 -8.83 -2.16 -19.12
C ARG A 39 -7.41 -2.72 -19.24
N PRO A 40 -7.23 -3.91 -19.85
CA PRO A 40 -5.93 -4.55 -20.00
C PRO A 40 -5.01 -3.86 -21.03
N THR A 41 -5.42 -2.72 -21.59
CA THR A 41 -4.74 -2.08 -22.74
C THR A 41 -3.66 -1.08 -22.36
N PHE A 42 -3.59 -0.66 -21.11
CA PHE A 42 -2.51 0.20 -20.65
C PHE A 42 -1.53 -0.66 -19.87
N LYS A 43 -0.25 -0.63 -20.26
CA LYS A 43 0.85 -1.09 -19.41
C LYS A 43 0.83 -0.20 -18.15
N VAL A 44 -0.04 -0.55 -17.20
CA VAL A 44 0.14 -0.16 -15.81
C VAL A 44 1.46 -0.81 -15.45
N GLU A 45 2.53 -0.04 -15.59
CA GLU A 45 3.81 -0.43 -15.04
C GLU A 45 3.52 -0.69 -13.58
N ARG A 46 3.60 -1.97 -13.18
CA ARG A 46 3.33 -2.42 -11.81
C ARG A 46 4.25 -1.72 -10.80
N GLU A 47 5.24 -1.00 -11.32
CA GLU A 47 6.22 -0.15 -10.65
C GLU A 47 5.61 1.15 -10.10
N CYS A 48 4.48 1.64 -10.64
CA CYS A 48 3.81 2.87 -10.19
C CYS A 48 2.52 2.62 -9.38
N LEU A 49 2.53 1.65 -8.48
CA LEU A 49 1.46 1.40 -7.53
C LEU A 49 1.70 2.16 -6.22
N TYR A 50 0.73 2.97 -5.82
CA TYR A 50 0.78 3.71 -4.56
C TYR A 50 -0.32 3.23 -3.62
N VAL A 51 0.00 3.16 -2.33
CA VAL A 51 -0.99 2.86 -1.29
C VAL A 51 -1.93 4.04 -1.15
N VAL A 52 -3.18 3.86 -1.52
CA VAL A 52 -4.22 4.89 -1.40
C VAL A 52 -5.04 4.72 -0.14
N ARG A 53 -5.03 3.53 0.45
CA ARG A 53 -5.74 3.25 1.71
C ARG A 53 -5.04 2.12 2.44
N GLN A 54 -4.96 2.27 3.76
CA GLN A 54 -4.52 1.23 4.67
C GLN A 54 -5.65 0.94 5.66
N HIS A 55 -5.81 -0.33 6.03
CA HIS A 55 -6.72 -0.77 7.07
C HIS A 55 -6.07 -1.89 7.86
N VAL A 56 -6.10 -1.84 9.18
CA VAL A 56 -5.59 -2.92 10.03
C VAL A 56 -6.78 -3.74 10.50
N ALA A 57 -6.79 -5.03 10.15
CA ALA A 57 -7.82 -5.96 10.59
C ALA A 57 -7.68 -6.24 12.11
N ALA A 58 -8.75 -6.74 12.73
CA ALA A 58 -8.75 -7.13 14.15
C ALA A 58 -7.71 -8.22 14.46
N ASP A 59 -7.36 -9.05 13.48
CA ASP A 59 -6.30 -10.07 13.54
C ASP A 59 -4.87 -9.49 13.48
N GLY A 60 -4.72 -8.17 13.34
CA GLY A 60 -3.40 -7.51 13.24
C GLY A 60 -2.80 -7.52 11.83
N VAL A 61 -3.55 -7.95 10.82
CA VAL A 61 -3.12 -7.96 9.41
C VAL A 61 -3.36 -6.60 8.74
N TYR A 62 -2.33 -6.06 8.08
CA TYR A 62 -2.39 -4.80 7.35
C TYR A 62 -2.95 -5.00 5.94
N HIS A 63 -4.17 -4.56 5.69
CA HIS A 63 -4.76 -4.51 4.36
C HIS A 63 -4.40 -3.20 3.66
N LEU A 64 -3.52 -3.31 2.66
CA LEU A 64 -3.10 -2.21 1.81
C LEU A 64 -3.93 -2.22 0.53
N VAL A 65 -4.62 -1.13 0.24
CA VAL A 65 -5.25 -0.89 -1.05
C VAL A 65 -4.32 -0.02 -1.86
N VAL A 66 -3.89 -0.53 -3.01
CA VAL A 66 -3.04 0.20 -3.93
C VAL A 66 -3.79 0.50 -5.21
N ALA A 67 -3.57 1.69 -5.75
CA ALA A 67 -4.07 2.09 -7.05
C ALA A 67 -2.89 2.45 -7.94
N ALA A 68 -2.99 2.09 -9.21
CA ALA A 68 -2.10 2.63 -10.22
C ALA A 68 -2.49 4.09 -10.47
N LYS A 69 -1.50 4.99 -10.49
CA LYS A 69 -1.74 6.34 -10.99
C LYS A 69 -2.06 6.23 -12.47
N MET A 70 -3.32 6.42 -12.86
CA MET A 70 -3.64 6.63 -14.26
C MET A 70 -2.95 7.93 -14.68
N GLY A 71 -1.91 7.81 -15.48
CA GLY A 71 -1.45 8.92 -16.32
C GLY A 71 -2.65 9.34 -17.15
N LYS A 72 -3.24 10.47 -16.79
CA LYS A 72 -4.28 11.11 -17.57
C LYS A 72 -3.61 11.48 -18.90
N GLU A 73 -4.00 10.80 -19.98
CA GLU A 73 -3.77 11.29 -21.34
C GLU A 73 -4.70 12.50 -21.53
N VAL A 74 -4.12 13.68 -21.66
CA VAL A 74 -4.76 14.91 -22.18
C VAL A 74 -3.90 15.48 -23.27
#